data_AF-A0AB35BHQ4-F1
#
_entry.id   AF-A0AB35BHQ4-F1
#
_cell.length_a   1.000
_cell.length_b   1.000
_cell.length_c   1.000
_cell.angle_alpha   90.00
_cell.angle_beta   90.00
_cell.angle_gamma   90.00
#
_symmetry.space_group_name_H-M   'P 1'
#
loop_
_entity.id
_entity.type
_entity.pdbx_description
1 polymer ?
#
loop_
_entity_poly.entity_id
_entity_poly.type
_entity_poly.pdbx_seq_one_letter_code
_entity_poly.pdbx_strand_id
1 'polypeptide(L)'
;MSIPTYLDDAPRSRVRTAVVCSIAVVALTASVPAAMAAPASSAPADCVPFGTAQVPPGLPSFGARDGLAGLPEFAGSGAPASVELRTQTTQFNKFWDYALAGNALLTRPRSWNGANPEPWRYAPLPTCLRDRLVGISVDDDELIAVDEDGWIYTMDNASQAPVFWNWTSSFGAPLWLGKGKRLPGGDPGAWALSVGSPWDNQTYTDVAGRIHYFGLAKMTMVPTLTGDGSRITYADPWLPDDDSYEIGGPVGGRFQSIALSSSASTTFVMNKYGDMYTRNYDIDGTGGDSVFFRYSWDDESGKPTAPNSAFESWFHHFAAIQLPAQDWVHQPKIPGEITSAISVHSTGVGPDRRELRVAGRQDGRSGFWHKDLNDPAWSFAATGAPLPGIPLKNPPAERSSDTLAPPAPWNLSAQLPARDTLIDAELLVEAQVPYSILDPRLLDEAGLHAGPSAYRLSVEHFDPAATTRPAKVTAPDGKTIPVLLHTADGLRLGPRGTGLDDQPRHLVGAIEVPRAAYDARGADPTLDAFVRDWSRGKRVAPITLSATDHDLVVR
;
A
#
# COMPACT_ATOMS: atom_id res chain seq x y z
N MET A 1 22.36 38.43 -57.01
CA MET A 1 22.80 39.85 -57.01
C MET A 1 24.23 39.89 -56.47
N SER A 2 24.89 41.05 -56.45
CA SER A 2 26.37 41.14 -56.49
C SER A 2 27.15 40.72 -55.22
N ILE A 3 28.41 40.35 -55.47
CA ILE A 3 29.55 40.03 -54.58
C ILE A 3 30.15 41.35 -54.02
N PRO A 4 30.67 41.45 -52.76
CA PRO A 4 32.10 41.18 -52.49
C PRO A 4 32.51 40.60 -51.11
N THR A 5 33.79 40.23 -51.05
CA THR A 5 34.57 39.51 -50.03
C THR A 5 35.27 40.40 -48.99
N TYR A 6 35.79 39.81 -47.91
CA TYR A 6 37.00 40.29 -47.22
C TYR A 6 37.86 39.13 -46.64
N LEU A 7 39.09 39.46 -46.21
CA LEU A 7 40.23 38.58 -45.87
C LEU A 7 41.00 39.13 -44.64
N ASP A 8 41.98 38.46 -44.01
CA ASP A 8 42.63 37.16 -44.28
C ASP A 8 42.35 36.13 -43.13
N ASP A 9 43.19 35.56 -42.25
CA ASP A 9 44.67 35.51 -42.05
C ASP A 9 45.08 34.28 -41.20
N ALA A 10 46.36 33.91 -41.22
CA ALA A 10 46.96 32.74 -40.55
C ALA A 10 48.48 33.00 -40.30
N PRO A 11 49.37 32.02 -40.00
CA PRO A 11 49.20 30.65 -39.48
C PRO A 11 50.12 30.37 -38.24
N ARG A 12 50.11 29.13 -37.71
CA ARG A 12 51.33 28.28 -37.59
C ARG A 12 51.07 26.90 -36.99
N SER A 13 51.93 25.95 -37.36
CA SER A 13 51.85 24.53 -37.01
C SER A 13 52.78 24.13 -35.85
N ARG A 14 52.51 22.96 -35.24
CA ARG A 14 53.49 21.87 -35.24
C ARG A 14 52.88 20.51 -34.89
N VAL A 15 53.32 19.48 -35.63
CA VAL A 15 52.98 18.06 -35.44
C VAL A 15 53.99 17.42 -34.50
N ARG A 16 53.55 16.45 -33.68
CA ARG A 16 54.39 15.33 -33.24
C ARG A 16 53.62 14.01 -33.37
N THR A 17 54.30 13.01 -33.93
CA THR A 17 53.76 11.70 -34.27
C THR A 17 54.26 10.65 -33.28
N ALA A 18 53.42 9.67 -32.94
CA ALA A 18 53.84 8.37 -32.43
C ALA A 18 52.92 7.29 -33.02
N VAL A 19 53.50 6.16 -33.44
CA VAL A 19 52.77 5.03 -34.06
C VAL A 19 53.22 3.75 -33.37
N VAL A 20 52.27 2.89 -32.98
CA VAL A 20 52.50 1.46 -32.74
C VAL A 20 51.32 0.68 -33.33
N CYS A 21 51.61 -0.50 -33.89
CA CYS A 21 50.66 -1.32 -34.64
C CYS A 21 49.57 -1.97 -33.77
N SER A 22 48.52 -2.46 -34.42
CA SER A 22 47.66 -3.52 -33.87
C SER A 22 47.45 -4.60 -34.92
N ILE A 23 47.47 -5.86 -34.48
CA ILE A 23 47.45 -7.04 -35.36
C ILE A 23 46.01 -7.42 -35.68
N ALA A 24 45.72 -7.72 -36.94
CA ALA A 24 44.40 -8.20 -37.35
C ALA A 24 44.18 -9.65 -36.90
N VAL A 25 43.14 -9.87 -36.08
CA VAL A 25 42.60 -11.21 -35.78
C VAL A 25 41.20 -11.27 -36.37
N VAL A 26 41.03 -12.08 -37.42
CA VAL A 26 39.71 -12.32 -38.03
C VAL A 26 38.99 -13.41 -37.22
N ALA A 27 38.15 -12.99 -36.29
CA ALA A 27 37.20 -13.89 -35.63
C ALA A 27 35.90 -13.96 -36.44
N LEU A 28 35.49 -15.15 -36.86
CA LEU A 28 34.13 -15.36 -37.39
C LEU A 28 33.14 -15.35 -36.21
N THR A 29 32.53 -14.19 -35.97
CA THR A 29 31.35 -14.11 -35.10
C THR A 29 30.14 -14.66 -35.84
N ALA A 30 29.67 -15.84 -35.43
CA ALA A 30 28.35 -16.32 -35.83
C ALA A 30 27.30 -15.35 -35.27
N SER A 31 26.60 -14.64 -36.14
CA SER A 31 25.57 -13.67 -35.77
C SER A 31 24.33 -14.42 -35.25
N VAL A 32 24.31 -14.71 -33.95
CA VAL A 32 23.09 -15.09 -33.24
C VAL A 32 22.08 -13.96 -33.47
N PRO A 33 20.87 -14.23 -33.99
CA PRO A 33 19.87 -13.19 -34.16
C PRO A 33 19.50 -12.65 -32.78
N ALA A 34 19.70 -11.35 -32.56
CA ALA A 34 19.14 -10.69 -31.40
C ALA A 34 17.62 -10.77 -31.51
N ALA A 35 17.00 -11.62 -30.69
CA ALA A 35 15.55 -11.66 -30.57
C ALA A 35 15.10 -10.29 -30.03
N MET A 36 14.55 -9.45 -30.90
CA MET A 36 13.85 -8.26 -30.46
C MET A 36 12.66 -8.73 -29.62
N ALA A 37 12.66 -8.36 -28.34
CA ALA A 37 11.50 -8.58 -27.49
C ALA A 37 10.27 -7.96 -28.17
N ALA A 38 9.13 -8.66 -28.11
CA ALA A 38 7.87 -8.11 -28.60
C ALA A 38 7.55 -6.80 -27.84
N PRO A 39 6.96 -5.79 -28.49
CA PRO A 39 6.50 -4.59 -27.79
C PRO A 39 5.41 -4.99 -26.80
N ALA A 40 5.55 -4.57 -25.54
CA ALA A 40 4.67 -5.00 -24.45
C ALA A 40 3.20 -4.64 -24.72
N SER A 41 2.27 -5.59 -24.50
CA SER A 41 0.87 -5.47 -24.90
C SER A 41 0.17 -4.26 -24.29
N SER A 42 -0.40 -3.39 -25.11
CA SER A 42 -1.08 -2.16 -24.65
C SER A 42 -2.45 -2.37 -23.97
N ALA A 43 -2.88 -3.62 -23.81
CA ALA A 43 -4.06 -4.03 -23.06
C ALA A 43 -3.84 -5.43 -22.44
N PRO A 44 -4.64 -5.84 -21.43
CA PRO A 44 -4.67 -7.22 -20.95
C PRO A 44 -5.08 -8.21 -22.06
N ALA A 45 -4.86 -9.50 -21.84
CA ALA A 45 -5.18 -10.53 -22.82
C ALA A 45 -6.69 -10.69 -23.08
N ASP A 46 -7.15 -10.37 -24.30
CA ASP A 46 -8.56 -10.33 -24.74
C ASP A 46 -9.40 -11.61 -24.50
N CYS A 47 -8.79 -12.76 -24.18
CA CYS A 47 -9.53 -14.00 -23.91
C CYS A 47 -9.98 -14.16 -22.45
N VAL A 48 -9.53 -13.29 -21.54
CA VAL A 48 -9.98 -13.30 -20.14
C VAL A 48 -11.39 -12.73 -20.08
N PRO A 49 -12.37 -13.46 -19.53
CA PRO A 49 -13.75 -12.97 -19.46
C PRO A 49 -13.88 -11.83 -18.45
N PHE A 50 -15.00 -11.10 -18.49
CA PHE A 50 -15.46 -10.35 -17.32
C PHE A 50 -16.08 -11.36 -16.35
N GLY A 51 -15.36 -11.69 -15.29
CA GLY A 51 -15.78 -12.64 -14.25
C GLY A 51 -16.85 -12.08 -13.31
N THR A 52 -16.94 -12.62 -12.10
CA THR A 52 -17.83 -12.09 -11.05
C THR A 52 -17.38 -10.74 -10.53
N ALA A 53 -16.07 -10.47 -10.44
CA ALA A 53 -15.51 -9.20 -9.96
C ALA A 53 -16.17 -8.74 -8.64
N GLN A 54 -16.20 -9.64 -7.65
CA GLN A 54 -16.89 -9.48 -6.36
C GLN A 54 -18.43 -9.39 -6.45
N VAL A 55 -19.07 -9.83 -7.54
CA VAL A 55 -20.55 -9.84 -7.68
C VAL A 55 -21.12 -11.28 -7.73
N PRO A 56 -22.00 -11.68 -6.80
CA PRO A 56 -22.52 -10.90 -5.67
C PRO A 56 -21.49 -10.75 -4.52
N PRO A 57 -21.45 -9.57 -3.86
CA PRO A 57 -20.47 -9.30 -2.81
C PRO A 57 -20.71 -10.15 -1.57
N GLY A 58 -19.61 -10.63 -0.97
CA GLY A 58 -19.62 -11.35 0.31
C GLY A 58 -20.20 -12.77 0.24
N LEU A 59 -19.80 -13.60 -0.72
CA LEU A 59 -20.03 -15.06 -0.64
C LEU A 59 -19.17 -15.69 0.49
N PRO A 60 -19.72 -16.51 1.41
CA PRO A 60 -18.93 -17.03 2.54
C PRO A 60 -17.90 -18.09 2.14
N SER A 61 -16.65 -17.96 2.59
CA SER A 61 -15.54 -18.88 2.26
C SER A 61 -15.73 -20.28 2.87
N PHE A 62 -16.01 -21.31 2.04
CA PHE A 62 -16.35 -22.67 2.50
C PHE A 62 -15.29 -23.76 2.27
N GLY A 63 -14.32 -23.61 1.35
CA GLY A 63 -13.30 -24.63 1.09
C GLY A 63 -13.81 -25.96 0.51
N ALA A 64 -15.00 -25.99 -0.09
CA ALA A 64 -15.56 -27.20 -0.69
C ALA A 64 -14.71 -27.66 -1.89
N ARG A 65 -14.74 -28.94 -2.24
CA ARG A 65 -13.78 -29.55 -3.21
C ARG A 65 -14.39 -29.88 -4.58
N ASP A 66 -15.58 -29.39 -4.89
CA ASP A 66 -16.29 -29.72 -6.13
C ASP A 66 -15.50 -29.27 -7.38
N GLY A 67 -15.42 -30.16 -8.38
CA GLY A 67 -14.60 -29.97 -9.58
C GLY A 67 -13.12 -30.32 -9.43
N LEU A 68 -12.55 -30.37 -8.21
CA LEU A 68 -11.12 -30.64 -7.99
C LEU A 68 -10.64 -31.93 -8.66
N ALA A 69 -11.42 -33.02 -8.54
CA ALA A 69 -11.08 -34.31 -9.13
C ALA A 69 -11.14 -34.32 -10.68
N GLY A 70 -11.77 -33.32 -11.30
CA GLY A 70 -11.77 -33.10 -12.74
C GLY A 70 -10.58 -32.26 -13.24
N LEU A 71 -9.82 -31.61 -12.35
CA LEU A 71 -8.62 -30.86 -12.72
C LEU A 71 -7.47 -31.84 -13.02
N PRO A 72 -6.75 -31.68 -14.15
CA PRO A 72 -5.62 -32.55 -14.49
C PRO A 72 -4.49 -32.48 -13.44
N GLU A 73 -3.91 -33.63 -13.13
CA GLU A 73 -2.76 -33.72 -12.22
C GLU A 73 -1.48 -33.22 -12.89
N PHE A 74 -0.63 -32.55 -12.11
CA PHE A 74 0.66 -32.06 -12.57
C PHE A 74 1.72 -33.17 -12.48
N ALA A 75 1.99 -33.81 -13.62
CA ALA A 75 3.04 -34.81 -13.76
C ALA A 75 4.45 -34.22 -14.03
N GLY A 76 4.61 -32.90 -13.93
CA GLY A 76 5.89 -32.21 -14.13
C GLY A 76 6.79 -32.21 -12.89
N SER A 77 7.99 -31.67 -13.04
CA SER A 77 8.89 -31.36 -11.91
C SER A 77 8.78 -29.89 -11.51
N GLY A 78 9.36 -29.51 -10.36
CA GLY A 78 9.44 -28.12 -9.90
C GLY A 78 8.28 -27.63 -9.03
N ALA A 79 7.17 -28.36 -8.93
CA ALA A 79 6.14 -28.07 -7.94
C ALA A 79 6.67 -28.28 -6.50
N PRO A 80 6.38 -27.38 -5.55
CA PRO A 80 6.97 -27.43 -4.21
C PRO A 80 6.34 -28.52 -3.34
N ALA A 81 7.12 -29.11 -2.42
CA ALA A 81 6.62 -30.14 -1.52
C ALA A 81 5.62 -29.58 -0.49
N SER A 82 5.94 -28.44 0.11
CA SER A 82 5.09 -27.66 1.02
C SER A 82 5.12 -26.17 0.66
N VAL A 83 4.14 -25.41 1.16
CA VAL A 83 4.02 -23.96 0.94
C VAL A 83 3.99 -23.25 2.29
N GLU A 84 5.13 -22.66 2.64
CA GLU A 84 5.42 -22.14 3.98
C GLU A 84 5.33 -20.60 4.08
N LEU A 85 5.49 -19.89 2.96
CA LEU A 85 5.43 -18.43 2.85
C LEU A 85 4.66 -18.02 1.59
N ARG A 86 3.97 -16.89 1.66
CA ARG A 86 3.29 -16.22 0.52
C ARG A 86 4.32 -15.45 -0.31
N THR A 87 4.92 -16.12 -1.29
CA THR A 87 5.86 -15.58 -2.28
C THR A 87 5.23 -15.57 -3.68
N GLN A 88 5.83 -14.85 -4.64
CA GLN A 88 5.26 -14.71 -5.98
C GLN A 88 5.16 -16.04 -6.78
N THR A 89 5.79 -17.12 -6.31
CA THR A 89 5.63 -18.48 -6.90
C THR A 89 5.03 -19.50 -5.94
N THR A 90 4.76 -19.15 -4.69
CA THR A 90 4.17 -20.06 -3.68
C THR A 90 3.17 -19.31 -2.81
N GLN A 91 1.89 -19.64 -2.87
CA GLN A 91 0.82 -18.87 -2.22
C GLN A 91 -0.17 -19.78 -1.50
N PHE A 92 -0.94 -19.23 -0.57
CA PHE A 92 -2.00 -19.97 0.11
C PHE A 92 -3.05 -19.05 0.71
N ASN A 93 -4.26 -19.57 0.82
CA ASN A 93 -5.30 -19.07 1.75
C ASN A 93 -5.57 -20.12 2.82
N LYS A 94 -6.70 -19.99 3.53
CA LYS A 94 -7.17 -20.92 4.57
C LYS A 94 -7.36 -22.36 4.10
N PHE A 95 -7.70 -22.57 2.82
CA PHE A 95 -8.19 -23.85 2.30
C PHE A 95 -7.32 -24.45 1.18
N TRP A 96 -6.55 -23.65 0.46
CA TRP A 96 -5.83 -24.03 -0.75
C TRP A 96 -4.35 -23.61 -0.72
N ASP A 97 -3.47 -24.52 -1.12
CA ASP A 97 -2.10 -24.19 -1.56
C ASP A 97 -2.16 -23.85 -3.07
N TYR A 98 -1.38 -22.86 -3.49
CA TYR A 98 -1.18 -22.46 -4.88
C TYR A 98 0.32 -22.34 -5.20
N ALA A 99 0.73 -22.62 -6.43
CA ALA A 99 2.12 -22.47 -6.87
C ALA A 99 2.25 -22.14 -8.36
N LEU A 100 3.32 -21.44 -8.74
CA LEU A 100 3.79 -21.35 -10.12
C LEU A 100 5.00 -22.29 -10.30
N ALA A 101 4.77 -23.41 -10.99
CA ALA A 101 5.82 -24.38 -11.31
C ALA A 101 6.38 -24.06 -12.70
N GLY A 102 7.39 -23.19 -12.76
CA GLY A 102 7.64 -22.41 -13.97
C GLY A 102 6.45 -21.47 -14.18
N ASN A 103 5.83 -21.49 -15.36
CA ASN A 103 4.71 -20.61 -15.69
C ASN A 103 3.34 -21.33 -15.57
N ALA A 104 3.33 -22.57 -15.05
CA ALA A 104 2.12 -23.36 -14.83
C ALA A 104 1.50 -23.06 -13.45
N LEU A 105 0.26 -22.55 -13.43
CA LEU A 105 -0.49 -22.32 -12.19
C LEU A 105 -1.09 -23.62 -11.65
N LEU A 106 -0.63 -24.00 -10.46
CA LEU A 106 -1.02 -25.21 -9.76
C LEU A 106 -1.79 -24.89 -8.48
N THR A 107 -2.66 -25.83 -8.08
CA THR A 107 -3.39 -25.81 -6.83
C THR A 107 -3.45 -27.20 -6.19
N ARG A 108 -3.67 -27.26 -4.88
CA ARG A 108 -4.14 -28.43 -4.14
C ARG A 108 -4.80 -27.99 -2.82
N PRO A 109 -5.66 -28.80 -2.18
CA PRO A 109 -6.14 -28.50 -0.83
C PRO A 109 -4.96 -28.33 0.14
N ARG A 110 -5.02 -27.33 1.01
CA ARG A 110 -3.98 -27.06 2.01
C ARG A 110 -4.04 -28.06 3.15
N SER A 111 -2.86 -28.51 3.61
CA SER A 111 -2.70 -29.08 4.95
C SER A 111 -1.91 -28.11 5.82
N TRP A 112 -2.46 -27.77 6.98
CA TRP A 112 -1.77 -26.97 8.00
C TRP A 112 -0.90 -27.81 8.94
N ASN A 113 -1.03 -29.16 8.90
CA ASN A 113 -0.37 -30.07 9.83
C ASN A 113 0.34 -31.21 9.08
N GLY A 114 1.67 -31.26 9.21
CA GLY A 114 2.49 -32.33 8.63
C GLY A 114 2.59 -32.29 7.10
N ALA A 115 2.93 -33.44 6.50
CA ALA A 115 3.03 -33.55 5.05
C ALA A 115 1.66 -33.41 4.37
N ASN A 116 1.60 -32.71 3.24
CA ASN A 116 0.42 -32.62 2.40
C ASN A 116 0.49 -33.71 1.30
N PRO A 117 -0.35 -34.78 1.35
CA PRO A 117 -0.32 -35.87 0.38
C PRO A 117 -1.14 -35.59 -0.90
N GLU A 118 -1.88 -34.46 -0.94
CA GLU A 118 -2.71 -34.12 -2.10
C GLU A 118 -1.83 -33.82 -3.33
N PRO A 119 -2.13 -34.43 -4.50
CA PRO A 119 -1.39 -34.15 -5.72
C PRO A 119 -1.66 -32.73 -6.19
N TRP A 120 -0.62 -32.06 -6.69
CA TRP A 120 -0.77 -30.80 -7.42
C TRP A 120 -1.60 -31.01 -8.68
N ARG A 121 -2.57 -30.12 -8.93
CA ARG A 121 -3.40 -30.09 -10.13
C ARG A 121 -3.29 -28.72 -10.80
N TYR A 122 -3.48 -28.66 -12.12
CA TYR A 122 -3.56 -27.38 -12.81
C TYR A 122 -4.82 -26.63 -12.36
N ALA A 123 -4.67 -25.38 -11.92
CA ALA A 123 -5.81 -24.53 -11.62
C ALA A 123 -6.55 -24.13 -12.93
N PRO A 124 -7.88 -23.93 -12.91
CA PRO A 124 -8.61 -23.28 -13.99
C PRO A 124 -7.96 -21.95 -14.37
N LEU A 125 -7.54 -21.82 -15.63
CA LEU A 125 -6.86 -20.63 -16.16
C LEU A 125 -7.25 -20.42 -17.65
N PRO A 126 -7.61 -19.19 -18.07
CA PRO A 126 -7.89 -18.84 -19.46
C PRO A 126 -6.72 -19.24 -20.38
N THR A 127 -7.03 -19.72 -21.59
CA THR A 127 -6.04 -20.31 -22.50
C THR A 127 -4.93 -19.35 -22.91
N CYS A 128 -5.21 -18.04 -22.99
CA CYS A 128 -4.24 -16.99 -23.31
C CYS A 128 -3.33 -16.60 -22.13
N LEU A 129 -3.61 -17.02 -20.90
CA LEU A 129 -2.73 -16.78 -19.73
C LEU A 129 -1.81 -17.98 -19.43
N ARG A 130 -2.07 -19.15 -20.04
CA ARG A 130 -1.24 -20.34 -19.86
C ARG A 130 0.19 -20.05 -20.29
N ASP A 131 1.11 -20.45 -19.42
CA ASP A 131 2.55 -20.30 -19.60
C ASP A 131 3.05 -18.84 -19.75
N ARG A 132 2.20 -17.83 -19.46
CA ARG A 132 2.56 -16.38 -19.46
C ARG A 132 2.69 -15.76 -18.06
N LEU A 133 2.23 -16.44 -17.01
CA LEU A 133 2.22 -15.91 -15.65
C LEU A 133 3.64 -15.89 -15.05
N VAL A 134 4.03 -14.75 -14.50
CA VAL A 134 5.35 -14.53 -13.86
C VAL A 134 5.27 -14.36 -12.33
N GLY A 135 4.07 -14.12 -11.78
CA GLY A 135 3.86 -14.05 -10.34
C GLY A 135 2.40 -14.19 -9.93
N ILE A 136 2.17 -14.65 -8.69
CA ILE A 136 0.86 -14.76 -8.04
C ILE A 136 0.86 -14.21 -6.60
N SER A 137 -0.29 -13.73 -6.15
CA SER A 137 -0.59 -13.47 -4.74
C SER A 137 -2.02 -13.87 -4.39
N VAL A 138 -2.25 -14.46 -3.21
CA VAL A 138 -3.56 -15.00 -2.79
C VAL A 138 -3.87 -14.53 -1.36
N ASP A 139 -5.06 -14.00 -1.11
CA ASP A 139 -5.56 -13.68 0.24
C ASP A 139 -7.08 -13.90 0.29
N ASP A 140 -7.57 -14.47 1.40
CA ASP A 140 -8.93 -15.05 1.54
C ASP A 140 -9.45 -15.72 0.25
N ASP A 141 -10.39 -15.08 -0.45
CA ASP A 141 -11.13 -15.62 -1.59
C ASP A 141 -10.74 -14.99 -2.93
N GLU A 142 -9.60 -14.29 -3.02
CA GLU A 142 -9.07 -13.76 -4.27
C GLU A 142 -7.63 -14.20 -4.52
N LEU A 143 -7.29 -14.40 -5.80
CA LEU A 143 -5.94 -14.63 -6.29
C LEU A 143 -5.67 -13.61 -7.39
N ILE A 144 -4.60 -12.84 -7.27
CA ILE A 144 -4.03 -12.06 -8.38
C ILE A 144 -2.93 -12.86 -9.04
N ALA A 145 -2.92 -12.87 -10.37
CA ALA A 145 -1.81 -13.29 -11.20
C ALA A 145 -1.34 -12.11 -12.06
N VAL A 146 -0.04 -12.11 -12.38
CA VAL A 146 0.60 -11.09 -13.23
C VAL A 146 1.29 -11.78 -14.41
N ASP A 147 1.11 -11.27 -15.62
CA ASP A 147 1.78 -11.77 -16.84
C ASP A 147 3.10 -11.05 -17.15
N GLU A 148 3.81 -11.54 -18.18
CA GLU A 148 5.08 -10.98 -18.68
C GLU A 148 5.03 -9.51 -19.12
N ASP A 149 3.84 -8.95 -19.40
CA ASP A 149 3.62 -7.53 -19.74
C ASP A 149 3.33 -6.66 -18.50
N GLY A 150 3.19 -7.29 -17.32
CA GLY A 150 2.85 -6.66 -16.04
C GLY A 150 1.34 -6.48 -15.80
N TRP A 151 0.46 -7.08 -16.60
CA TRP A 151 -0.99 -6.95 -16.43
C TRP A 151 -1.49 -7.78 -15.25
N ILE A 152 -2.38 -7.18 -14.45
CA ILE A 152 -3.06 -7.81 -13.32
C ILE A 152 -4.30 -8.56 -13.82
N TYR A 153 -4.46 -9.80 -13.38
CA TYR A 153 -5.65 -10.62 -13.57
C TYR A 153 -6.11 -11.18 -12.23
N THR A 154 -7.37 -11.01 -11.87
CA THR A 154 -7.93 -11.51 -10.60
C THR A 154 -8.77 -12.76 -10.86
N MET A 155 -8.48 -13.84 -10.14
CA MET A 155 -9.36 -14.98 -9.94
C MET A 155 -10.16 -14.77 -8.66
N ASP A 156 -11.47 -14.62 -8.81
CA ASP A 156 -12.43 -14.46 -7.71
C ASP A 156 -12.90 -15.85 -7.22
N ASN A 157 -13.48 -15.91 -6.02
CA ASN A 157 -13.93 -17.13 -5.33
C ASN A 157 -12.83 -18.17 -5.02
N ALA A 158 -11.56 -17.76 -4.90
CA ALA A 158 -10.39 -18.62 -4.66
C ALA A 158 -10.39 -19.39 -3.32
N SER A 159 -11.34 -19.10 -2.41
CA SER A 159 -11.60 -19.88 -1.18
C SER A 159 -12.69 -20.96 -1.37
N GLN A 160 -13.46 -20.87 -2.45
CA GLN A 160 -14.60 -21.75 -2.77
C GLN A 160 -14.13 -23.01 -3.50
N ALA A 161 -15.09 -23.81 -3.98
CA ALA A 161 -14.82 -24.93 -4.85
C ALA A 161 -14.33 -24.50 -6.24
N PRO A 162 -13.39 -25.24 -6.87
CA PRO A 162 -12.88 -24.98 -8.21
C PRO A 162 -13.92 -24.78 -9.33
N VAL A 163 -15.16 -25.24 -9.17
CA VAL A 163 -16.27 -24.95 -10.10
C VAL A 163 -16.76 -23.49 -10.10
N PHE A 164 -16.44 -22.70 -9.07
CA PHE A 164 -16.82 -21.29 -8.95
C PHE A 164 -15.69 -20.32 -9.27
N TRP A 165 -14.44 -20.80 -9.32
CA TRP A 165 -13.27 -19.98 -9.62
C TRP A 165 -13.38 -19.43 -11.04
N ASN A 166 -13.33 -18.11 -11.15
CA ASN A 166 -13.51 -17.40 -12.40
C ASN A 166 -12.59 -16.18 -12.44
N TRP A 167 -12.24 -15.73 -13.64
CA TRP A 167 -11.21 -14.72 -13.86
C TRP A 167 -11.79 -13.42 -14.40
N THR A 168 -11.17 -12.30 -14.04
CA THR A 168 -11.34 -11.01 -14.69
C THR A 168 -9.99 -10.36 -14.98
N SER A 169 -9.89 -9.66 -16.10
CA SER A 169 -8.79 -8.73 -16.39
C SER A 169 -9.17 -7.28 -16.10
N SER A 170 -10.44 -7.00 -15.81
CA SER A 170 -10.91 -5.66 -15.47
C SER A 170 -10.50 -5.31 -14.04
N PHE A 171 -10.10 -4.06 -13.81
CA PHE A 171 -9.56 -3.58 -12.54
C PHE A 171 -9.59 -2.04 -12.53
N GLY A 172 -9.91 -1.46 -11.38
CA GLY A 172 -9.91 -0.01 -11.17
C GLY A 172 -11.25 0.69 -11.51
N ALA A 173 -11.28 1.99 -11.25
CA ALA A 173 -12.50 2.79 -11.20
C ALA A 173 -13.32 2.86 -12.50
N PRO A 174 -14.65 3.00 -12.39
CA PRO A 174 -15.44 2.83 -11.17
C PRO A 174 -15.78 1.35 -10.94
N LEU A 175 -15.63 0.84 -9.71
CA LEU A 175 -16.17 -0.46 -9.28
C LEU A 175 -15.81 -1.64 -10.23
N TRP A 176 -14.53 -1.96 -10.38
CA TRP A 176 -14.00 -2.95 -11.32
C TRP A 176 -14.20 -2.67 -12.83
N LEU A 177 -14.89 -1.61 -13.24
CA LEU A 177 -15.16 -1.32 -14.66
C LEU A 177 -13.98 -0.70 -15.43
N GLY A 178 -12.85 -0.45 -14.76
CA GLY A 178 -11.59 -0.10 -15.41
C GLY A 178 -11.09 -1.21 -16.33
N LYS A 179 -10.36 -0.84 -17.39
CA LYS A 179 -9.96 -1.75 -18.50
C LYS A 179 -8.88 -2.79 -18.15
N GLY A 180 -8.57 -2.93 -16.87
CA GLY A 180 -7.44 -3.68 -16.37
C GLY A 180 -6.26 -2.76 -16.11
N LYS A 181 -5.44 -3.17 -15.14
CA LYS A 181 -4.34 -2.38 -14.57
C LYS A 181 -3.02 -3.12 -14.73
N ARG A 182 -1.93 -2.38 -14.90
CA ARG A 182 -0.57 -2.91 -14.70
C ARG A 182 -0.10 -2.72 -13.26
N LEU A 183 0.68 -3.69 -12.79
CA LEU A 183 1.42 -3.57 -11.54
C LEU A 183 2.55 -2.53 -11.70
N PRO A 184 2.75 -1.59 -10.77
CA PRO A 184 3.84 -0.62 -10.85
C PRO A 184 5.17 -1.29 -10.48
N GLY A 185 5.81 -1.92 -11.46
CA GLY A 185 7.00 -2.77 -11.26
C GLY A 185 6.64 -4.25 -11.41
N GLY A 186 7.25 -5.11 -10.59
CA GLY A 186 6.96 -6.56 -10.62
C GLY A 186 7.99 -7.48 -9.99
N ASP A 187 9.07 -6.96 -9.42
CA ASP A 187 10.14 -7.77 -8.83
C ASP A 187 9.61 -8.75 -7.74
N PRO A 188 10.10 -10.01 -7.71
CA PRO A 188 9.77 -10.95 -6.64
C PRO A 188 10.12 -10.40 -5.25
N GLY A 189 9.14 -10.42 -4.35
CA GLY A 189 9.19 -9.82 -3.02
C GLY A 189 8.66 -8.39 -2.93
N ALA A 190 8.37 -7.70 -4.05
CA ALA A 190 8.00 -6.28 -4.04
C ALA A 190 6.50 -5.99 -3.88
N TRP A 191 5.61 -6.98 -4.04
CA TRP A 191 4.16 -6.77 -4.05
C TRP A 191 3.37 -7.94 -3.45
N ALA A 192 2.16 -7.67 -2.95
CA ALA A 192 1.24 -8.70 -2.48
C ALA A 192 -0.23 -8.26 -2.61
N LEU A 193 -1.14 -9.23 -2.72
CA LEU A 193 -2.58 -9.05 -2.55
C LEU A 193 -2.93 -9.11 -1.06
N SER A 194 -3.82 -8.22 -0.63
CA SER A 194 -4.47 -8.20 0.68
C SER A 194 -5.98 -8.13 0.49
N VAL A 195 -6.72 -8.99 1.19
CA VAL A 195 -8.20 -9.00 1.22
C VAL A 195 -8.68 -9.08 2.66
N GLY A 196 -9.37 -8.04 3.14
CA GLY A 196 -10.10 -8.06 4.40
C GLY A 196 -11.59 -8.37 4.16
N SER A 197 -12.07 -9.52 4.61
CA SER A 197 -13.44 -9.97 4.32
C SER A 197 -14.36 -10.06 5.55
N PRO A 198 -15.69 -9.99 5.38
CA PRO A 198 -16.66 -10.16 6.46
C PRO A 198 -16.78 -11.60 6.99
N TRP A 199 -16.01 -12.56 6.45
CA TRP A 199 -16.14 -13.99 6.75
C TRP A 199 -14.92 -14.58 7.46
N ASP A 200 -13.73 -14.47 6.88
CA ASP A 200 -12.50 -15.04 7.43
C ASP A 200 -11.82 -14.11 8.46
N ASN A 201 -11.93 -12.80 8.27
CA ASN A 201 -11.36 -11.80 9.18
C ASN A 201 -12.43 -11.14 10.04
N GLN A 202 -13.58 -10.80 9.43
CA GLN A 202 -14.78 -10.14 9.98
C GLN A 202 -14.54 -8.70 10.48
N THR A 203 -13.42 -8.42 11.14
CA THR A 203 -13.14 -7.14 11.80
C THR A 203 -11.70 -6.65 11.69
N TYR A 204 -11.57 -5.32 11.70
CA TYR A 204 -10.31 -4.56 11.82
C TYR A 204 -10.40 -3.61 13.03
N THR A 205 -9.36 -2.80 13.26
CA THR A 205 -9.32 -1.81 14.35
C THR A 205 -8.93 -0.41 13.90
N ASP A 206 -9.48 0.60 14.56
CA ASP A 206 -9.04 2.00 14.43
C ASP A 206 -7.81 2.30 15.31
N VAL A 207 -7.37 3.56 15.36
CA VAL A 207 -6.21 3.99 16.18
C VAL A 207 -6.45 3.94 17.69
N ALA A 208 -7.70 3.87 18.13
CA ALA A 208 -8.06 3.69 19.54
C ALA A 208 -8.17 2.20 19.94
N GLY A 209 -7.99 1.27 18.98
CA GLY A 209 -8.15 -0.17 19.19
C GLY A 209 -9.60 -0.62 19.21
N ARG A 210 -10.54 0.21 18.71
CA ARG A 210 -11.96 -0.12 18.61
C ARG A 210 -12.20 -1.04 17.43
N ILE A 211 -13.09 -2.02 17.62
CA ILE A 211 -13.48 -2.99 16.60
C ILE A 211 -14.44 -2.34 15.60
N HIS A 212 -14.13 -2.50 14.31
CA HIS A 212 -14.98 -2.19 13.15
C HIS A 212 -15.11 -3.41 12.24
N TYR A 213 -16.09 -3.44 11.35
CA TYR A 213 -16.44 -4.61 10.53
C TYR A 213 -16.14 -4.40 9.05
N PHE A 214 -15.57 -5.41 8.39
CA PHE A 214 -15.38 -5.39 6.93
C PHE A 214 -16.74 -5.34 6.20
N GLY A 215 -16.81 -4.59 5.09
CA GLY A 215 -18.00 -4.52 4.24
C GLY A 215 -18.21 -5.79 3.41
N LEU A 216 -19.41 -5.97 2.84
CA LEU A 216 -19.66 -7.08 1.90
C LEU A 216 -18.81 -6.99 0.63
N ALA A 217 -18.41 -5.78 0.24
CA ALA A 217 -17.47 -5.51 -0.85
C ALA A 217 -16.03 -5.97 -0.56
N LYS A 218 -15.73 -6.42 0.68
CA LYS A 218 -14.38 -6.67 1.19
C LYS A 218 -13.56 -5.35 1.24
N MET A 219 -12.29 -5.48 1.59
CA MET A 219 -11.26 -4.45 1.48
C MET A 219 -10.08 -5.07 0.70
N THR A 220 -9.96 -4.77 -0.59
CA THR A 220 -9.05 -5.45 -1.53
C THR A 220 -7.99 -4.48 -2.04
N MET A 221 -6.72 -4.72 -1.69
CA MET A 221 -5.58 -3.92 -2.14
C MET A 221 -4.43 -4.76 -2.69
N VAL A 222 -3.65 -4.15 -3.58
CA VAL A 222 -2.37 -4.68 -4.10
C VAL A 222 -1.21 -3.74 -3.76
N PRO A 223 -0.80 -3.64 -2.48
CA PRO A 223 0.37 -2.86 -2.08
C PRO A 223 1.64 -3.35 -2.80
N THR A 224 2.40 -2.38 -3.32
CA THR A 224 3.59 -2.58 -4.17
C THR A 224 4.68 -1.58 -3.78
N LEU A 225 5.91 -2.05 -3.61
CA LEU A 225 7.09 -1.22 -3.38
C LEU A 225 7.50 -0.49 -4.67
N THR A 226 7.67 0.83 -4.59
CA THR A 226 8.05 1.67 -5.74
C THR A 226 9.19 2.63 -5.41
N GLY A 227 9.76 3.25 -6.45
CA GLY A 227 10.95 4.11 -6.32
C GLY A 227 12.20 3.32 -5.92
N ASP A 228 12.76 3.66 -4.76
CA ASP A 228 13.89 2.95 -4.13
C ASP A 228 13.45 2.00 -3.00
N GLY A 229 12.15 1.69 -2.93
CA GLY A 229 11.54 0.89 -1.85
C GLY A 229 11.07 1.71 -0.65
N SER A 230 11.23 3.05 -0.66
CA SER A 230 10.64 3.94 0.36
C SER A 230 9.16 4.24 0.16
N ARG A 231 8.66 4.10 -1.08
CA ARG A 231 7.26 4.32 -1.46
C ARG A 231 6.49 3.01 -1.49
N ILE A 232 5.21 3.07 -1.10
CA ILE A 232 4.31 1.91 -1.07
C ILE A 232 2.98 2.34 -1.68
N THR A 233 2.93 2.28 -3.01
CA THR A 233 1.71 2.51 -3.79
C THR A 233 0.78 1.31 -3.66
N TYR A 234 -0.53 1.50 -3.73
CA TYR A 234 -1.48 0.38 -3.81
C TYR A 234 -2.41 0.52 -5.02
N ALA A 235 -2.66 -0.61 -5.67
CA ALA A 235 -3.80 -0.75 -6.56
C ALA A 235 -5.02 -1.17 -5.75
N ASP A 236 -6.18 -0.61 -6.06
CA ASP A 236 -7.48 -0.96 -5.50
C ASP A 236 -8.48 -1.05 -6.67
N PRO A 237 -9.38 -2.06 -6.71
CA PRO A 237 -10.25 -2.28 -7.85
C PRO A 237 -11.38 -1.26 -8.01
N TRP A 238 -11.65 -0.43 -7.00
CA TRP A 238 -12.66 0.64 -7.01
C TRP A 238 -12.03 2.01 -7.31
N LEU A 239 -10.73 2.20 -7.06
CA LEU A 239 -9.99 3.45 -7.25
C LEU A 239 -9.41 3.65 -8.67
N PRO A 240 -9.12 4.91 -9.09
CA PRO A 240 -8.45 5.22 -10.35
C PRO A 240 -7.13 4.46 -10.58
N ASP A 241 -6.93 4.01 -11.82
CA ASP A 241 -5.67 3.41 -12.28
C ASP A 241 -4.63 4.51 -12.58
N ASP A 242 -3.97 5.00 -11.53
CA ASP A 242 -3.00 6.12 -11.62
C ASP A 242 -1.74 6.00 -10.74
N ASP A 243 -1.60 4.91 -9.97
CA ASP A 243 -0.52 4.65 -9.00
C ASP A 243 -0.29 5.74 -7.94
N SER A 244 -1.22 6.70 -7.79
CA SER A 244 -1.04 7.89 -6.95
C SER A 244 -1.62 7.80 -5.53
N TYR A 245 -2.18 6.64 -5.18
CA TYR A 245 -2.53 6.25 -3.82
C TYR A 245 -1.37 5.49 -3.16
N GLU A 246 -1.05 5.84 -1.91
CA GLU A 246 0.03 5.23 -1.15
C GLU A 246 -0.39 4.94 0.29
N ILE A 247 0.10 3.82 0.82
CA ILE A 247 0.05 3.53 2.27
C ILE A 247 0.96 4.53 3.02
N GLY A 248 2.08 4.92 2.39
CA GLY A 248 3.15 5.68 3.01
C GLY A 248 4.06 4.79 3.87
N GLY A 249 5.36 4.75 3.56
CA GLY A 249 6.32 3.85 4.20
C GLY A 249 6.71 4.22 5.65
N PRO A 250 7.40 3.31 6.38
CA PRO A 250 7.87 3.58 7.74
C PRO A 250 8.84 4.77 7.83
N VAL A 251 9.05 5.26 9.06
CA VAL A 251 9.96 6.38 9.37
C VAL A 251 9.59 7.64 8.55
N GLY A 252 8.29 7.92 8.42
CA GLY A 252 7.76 9.08 7.70
C GLY A 252 7.95 9.01 6.19
N GLY A 253 7.68 7.87 5.56
CA GLY A 253 7.80 7.68 4.10
C GLY A 253 9.23 7.52 3.59
N ARG A 254 10.19 7.16 4.45
CA ARG A 254 11.64 7.18 4.13
C ARG A 254 12.35 5.84 4.29
N PHE A 255 11.76 4.85 4.94
CA PHE A 255 12.35 3.53 5.15
C PHE A 255 12.45 2.73 3.85
N GLN A 256 13.67 2.47 3.36
CA GLN A 256 13.91 1.69 2.14
C GLN A 256 13.64 0.19 2.38
N SER A 257 12.43 -0.24 2.01
CA SER A 257 12.01 -1.65 2.01
C SER A 257 12.62 -2.40 0.83
N ILE A 258 12.94 -3.69 1.02
CA ILE A 258 13.35 -4.60 -0.07
C ILE A 258 12.42 -5.81 -0.21
N ALA A 259 11.41 -5.90 0.66
CA ALA A 259 10.44 -6.97 0.70
C ALA A 259 9.14 -6.47 1.32
N LEU A 260 8.02 -6.95 0.77
CA LEU A 260 6.66 -6.65 1.19
C LEU A 260 5.80 -7.91 1.14
N SER A 261 4.95 -8.08 2.14
CA SER A 261 3.81 -9.01 2.14
C SER A 261 2.62 -8.28 2.77
N SER A 262 1.38 -8.63 2.42
CA SER A 262 0.19 -8.00 3.01
C SER A 262 -0.96 -8.99 3.11
N SER A 263 -1.80 -8.90 4.14
CA SER A 263 -2.97 -9.75 4.33
C SER A 263 -4.01 -9.10 5.23
N ALA A 264 -5.29 -9.11 4.83
CA ALA A 264 -6.41 -8.51 5.54
C ALA A 264 -6.11 -7.11 6.11
N SER A 265 -5.70 -6.23 5.21
CA SER A 265 -5.27 -4.83 5.38
C SER A 265 -4.01 -4.63 6.23
N THR A 266 -3.39 -5.70 6.74
CA THR A 266 -2.11 -5.64 7.46
C THR A 266 -0.95 -5.85 6.49
N THR A 267 -0.25 -4.76 6.16
CA THR A 267 0.99 -4.77 5.36
C THR A 267 2.21 -4.98 6.25
N PHE A 268 3.17 -5.78 5.80
CA PHE A 268 4.42 -6.16 6.46
C PHE A 268 5.60 -5.88 5.51
N VAL A 269 6.56 -5.06 5.94
CA VAL A 269 7.76 -4.69 5.16
C VAL A 269 9.05 -4.90 5.93
N MET A 270 10.15 -5.04 5.18
CA MET A 270 11.49 -5.28 5.73
C MET A 270 12.59 -4.64 4.86
N ASN A 271 13.64 -4.12 5.49
CA ASN A 271 14.81 -3.57 4.80
C ASN A 271 15.96 -4.58 4.64
N LYS A 272 17.05 -4.18 3.97
CA LYS A 272 18.26 -4.99 3.75
C LYS A 272 19.06 -5.39 5.01
N TYR A 273 18.71 -4.84 6.17
CA TYR A 273 19.27 -5.19 7.48
C TYR A 273 18.34 -6.10 8.29
N GLY A 274 17.17 -6.46 7.76
CA GLY A 274 16.18 -7.26 8.50
C GLY A 274 15.49 -6.48 9.62
N ASP A 275 15.47 -5.15 9.56
CA ASP A 275 14.57 -4.35 10.40
C ASP A 275 13.18 -4.37 9.74
N MET A 276 12.12 -4.37 10.54
CA MET A 276 10.81 -4.86 10.13
C MET A 276 9.67 -4.02 10.69
N TYR A 277 8.67 -3.72 9.86
CA TYR A 277 7.49 -2.96 10.28
C TYR A 277 6.20 -3.57 9.75
N THR A 278 5.14 -3.48 10.54
CA THR A 278 3.77 -3.84 10.16
C THR A 278 2.81 -2.69 10.36
N ARG A 279 1.79 -2.58 9.52
CA ARG A 279 0.74 -1.56 9.65
C ARG A 279 -0.59 -2.08 9.13
N ASN A 280 -1.67 -1.89 9.88
CA ASN A 280 -3.01 -2.03 9.33
C ASN A 280 -3.39 -0.71 8.65
N TYR A 281 -3.75 -0.78 7.38
CA TYR A 281 -4.12 0.36 6.55
C TYR A 281 -5.02 -0.13 5.42
N ASP A 282 -6.09 0.61 5.15
CA ASP A 282 -6.98 0.43 3.99
C ASP A 282 -7.69 1.75 3.71
N ILE A 283 -8.14 2.07 2.49
CA ILE A 283 -8.74 3.40 2.25
C ILE A 283 -10.02 3.60 3.08
N ASP A 284 -10.82 2.54 3.17
CA ASP A 284 -12.02 2.42 4.01
C ASP A 284 -11.72 2.65 5.50
N GLY A 285 -10.61 2.10 6.00
CA GLY A 285 -10.24 2.16 7.41
C GLY A 285 -9.48 3.43 7.83
N THR A 286 -9.16 4.34 6.91
CA THR A 286 -8.11 5.36 7.14
C THR A 286 -8.51 6.82 6.87
N GLY A 287 -9.76 7.07 6.47
CA GLY A 287 -10.31 8.42 6.26
C GLY A 287 -10.52 8.81 4.80
N GLY A 288 -10.28 7.90 3.85
CA GLY A 288 -10.40 8.20 2.42
C GLY A 288 -11.81 8.05 1.86
N ASP A 289 -12.56 7.02 2.29
CA ASP A 289 -13.89 6.73 1.76
C ASP A 289 -15.04 7.25 2.64
N SER A 290 -15.29 8.55 2.53
CA SER A 290 -16.47 9.20 3.13
C SER A 290 -17.79 8.95 2.38
N VAL A 291 -17.82 8.07 1.37
CA VAL A 291 -19.07 7.69 0.67
C VAL A 291 -19.75 6.53 1.39
N PHE A 292 -18.99 5.52 1.85
CA PHE A 292 -19.57 4.36 2.54
C PHE A 292 -19.26 4.31 4.04
N PHE A 293 -18.19 4.95 4.54
CA PHE A 293 -17.77 4.88 5.95
C PHE A 293 -17.93 6.19 6.74
N ARG A 294 -17.64 6.12 8.04
CA ARG A 294 -17.72 7.23 9.01
C ARG A 294 -16.38 7.43 9.68
N TYR A 295 -15.95 8.67 9.78
CA TYR A 295 -14.71 9.03 10.45
C TYR A 295 -14.94 10.08 11.53
N SER A 296 -14.10 10.08 12.57
CA SER A 296 -14.11 11.09 13.63
C SER A 296 -12.68 11.41 14.08
N TRP A 297 -12.40 12.70 14.28
CA TRP A 297 -11.15 13.18 14.89
C TRP A 297 -11.27 13.34 16.42
N ASP A 298 -12.47 13.19 16.97
CA ASP A 298 -12.76 13.27 18.39
C ASP A 298 -12.68 11.89 19.08
N ASP A 299 -12.79 11.88 20.41
CA ASP A 299 -12.81 10.64 21.18
C ASP A 299 -14.19 9.96 21.11
N GLU A 300 -14.26 8.85 20.38
CA GLU A 300 -15.46 8.04 20.22
C GLU A 300 -15.67 7.06 21.40
N SER A 301 -14.89 7.14 22.50
CA SER A 301 -14.93 6.19 23.63
C SER A 301 -16.29 6.07 24.32
N GLY A 302 -17.12 7.12 24.23
CA GLY A 302 -18.50 7.14 24.75
C GLY A 302 -19.55 6.42 23.90
N LYS A 303 -19.20 5.92 22.70
CA LYS A 303 -20.14 5.28 21.77
C LYS A 303 -19.82 3.79 21.57
N PRO A 304 -20.83 2.90 21.45
CA PRO A 304 -20.63 1.49 21.15
C PRO A 304 -20.17 1.24 19.71
N THR A 305 -19.40 0.17 19.49
CA THR A 305 -19.16 -0.43 18.16
C THR A 305 -20.50 -0.84 17.53
N ALA A 306 -20.64 -0.62 16.21
CA ALA A 306 -21.80 -1.06 15.44
C ALA A 306 -21.83 -2.59 15.27
N PRO A 307 -23.01 -3.23 15.12
CA PRO A 307 -23.13 -4.67 14.90
C PRO A 307 -22.66 -5.14 13.51
N ASN A 308 -22.38 -4.20 12.60
CA ASN A 308 -21.77 -4.37 11.27
C ASN A 308 -21.55 -2.97 10.66
N SER A 309 -20.74 -2.89 9.61
CA SER A 309 -20.42 -1.64 8.90
C SER A 309 -21.65 -0.89 8.38
N ALA A 310 -22.65 -1.58 7.83
CA ALA A 310 -23.86 -0.92 7.35
C ALA A 310 -24.66 -0.20 8.46
N PHE A 311 -24.73 -0.78 9.66
CA PHE A 311 -25.30 -0.10 10.83
C PHE A 311 -24.42 1.05 11.33
N GLU A 312 -23.10 0.96 11.17
CA GLU A 312 -22.19 2.06 11.46
C GLU A 312 -22.53 3.26 10.58
N SER A 313 -22.49 3.09 9.26
CA SER A 313 -22.71 4.14 8.25
C SER A 313 -24.00 4.93 8.47
N TRP A 314 -25.11 4.27 8.80
CA TRP A 314 -26.43 4.92 8.91
C TRP A 314 -26.81 5.44 10.30
N PHE A 315 -26.14 5.03 11.40
CA PHE A 315 -26.62 5.35 12.75
C PHE A 315 -25.56 6.06 13.62
N HIS A 316 -25.65 7.39 13.69
CA HIS A 316 -24.75 8.30 14.43
C HIS A 316 -24.58 8.04 15.95
N HIS A 317 -25.30 7.07 16.53
CA HIS A 317 -25.15 6.67 17.93
C HIS A 317 -24.10 5.57 18.14
N PHE A 318 -23.66 4.89 17.09
CA PHE A 318 -22.46 4.07 17.12
C PHE A 318 -21.21 4.94 16.95
N ALA A 319 -20.06 4.39 17.34
CA ALA A 319 -18.77 4.99 17.09
C ALA A 319 -18.46 5.05 15.59
N ALA A 320 -17.88 6.16 15.15
CA ALA A 320 -17.19 6.25 13.86
C ALA A 320 -15.77 5.65 13.97
N ILE A 321 -15.13 5.39 12.83
CA ILE A 321 -13.72 5.01 12.75
C ILE A 321 -12.87 6.19 13.22
N GLN A 322 -12.10 6.02 14.29
CA GLN A 322 -11.34 7.12 14.88
C GLN A 322 -10.03 7.39 14.11
N LEU A 323 -9.82 8.64 13.71
CA LEU A 323 -8.64 9.14 12.99
C LEU A 323 -7.60 9.76 13.96
N PRO A 324 -6.32 9.89 13.57
CA PRO A 324 -5.70 9.47 12.31
C PRO A 324 -5.69 7.95 12.13
N ALA A 325 -5.40 7.46 10.92
CA ALA A 325 -5.10 6.05 10.70
C ALA A 325 -3.92 5.57 11.59
N GLN A 326 -3.92 4.27 11.91
CA GLN A 326 -2.82 3.62 12.64
C GLN A 326 -1.46 3.89 11.96
N ASP A 327 -0.39 3.98 12.76
CA ASP A 327 0.99 4.16 12.29
C ASP A 327 1.75 2.81 12.20
N TRP A 328 2.98 2.82 11.70
CA TRP A 328 3.82 1.63 11.58
C TRP A 328 4.32 1.11 12.94
N VAL A 329 3.93 -0.12 13.27
CA VAL A 329 4.44 -0.87 14.43
C VAL A 329 5.77 -1.52 14.06
N HIS A 330 6.84 -1.19 14.81
CA HIS A 330 8.14 -1.83 14.64
C HIS A 330 8.14 -3.25 15.24
N GLN A 331 8.66 -4.22 14.48
CA GLN A 331 8.70 -5.63 14.87
C GLN A 331 10.09 -6.02 15.42
N PRO A 332 10.18 -6.89 16.43
CA PRO A 332 11.44 -7.27 17.06
C PRO A 332 12.39 -7.97 16.07
N LYS A 333 13.70 -7.79 16.25
CA LYS A 333 14.74 -8.46 15.45
C LYS A 333 14.67 -9.98 15.60
N ILE A 334 14.89 -10.71 14.50
CA ILE A 334 15.04 -12.17 14.52
C ILE A 334 16.43 -12.55 15.03
N PRO A 335 16.59 -13.51 15.97
CA PRO A 335 17.87 -13.86 16.60
C PRO A 335 18.73 -14.84 15.77
N GLY A 336 18.68 -14.79 14.44
CA GLY A 336 19.40 -15.74 13.57
C GLY A 336 19.43 -15.38 12.08
N GLU A 337 19.79 -16.35 11.23
CA GLU A 337 19.86 -16.15 9.77
C GLU A 337 18.47 -15.96 9.16
N ILE A 338 18.34 -15.00 8.25
CA ILE A 338 17.13 -14.72 7.46
C ILE A 338 17.46 -14.36 6.01
N THR A 339 16.43 -14.38 5.17
CA THR A 339 16.43 -13.95 3.78
C THR A 339 15.45 -12.79 3.58
N SER A 340 15.38 -12.22 2.37
CA SER A 340 14.37 -11.24 1.99
C SER A 340 12.94 -11.79 1.88
N ALA A 341 12.72 -13.11 1.96
CA ALA A 341 11.39 -13.68 1.81
C ALA A 341 10.61 -13.61 3.14
N ILE A 342 9.59 -12.75 3.16
CA ILE A 342 8.67 -12.52 4.28
C ILE A 342 7.23 -12.90 3.91
N SER A 343 6.41 -13.18 4.91
CA SER A 343 4.99 -13.47 4.74
C SER A 343 4.20 -12.94 5.94
N VAL A 344 3.08 -12.28 5.69
CA VAL A 344 1.98 -12.15 6.66
C VAL A 344 0.77 -12.88 6.11
N HIS A 345 -0.06 -13.47 6.98
CA HIS A 345 -1.32 -14.10 6.58
C HIS A 345 -2.30 -14.16 7.75
N SER A 346 -3.60 -14.21 7.46
CA SER A 346 -4.63 -14.42 8.47
C SER A 346 -4.59 -15.82 9.09
N THR A 347 -4.70 -15.87 10.42
CA THR A 347 -4.94 -17.10 11.21
C THR A 347 -6.38 -17.17 11.75
N GLY A 348 -7.25 -16.22 11.39
CA GLY A 348 -8.67 -16.24 11.69
C GLY A 348 -9.31 -14.86 11.97
N VAL A 349 -10.46 -14.91 12.64
CA VAL A 349 -11.33 -13.77 12.93
C VAL A 349 -10.69 -12.80 13.92
N GLY A 350 -10.73 -11.50 13.62
CA GLY A 350 -10.17 -10.41 14.43
C GLY A 350 -8.99 -9.70 13.76
N PRO A 351 -8.60 -8.50 14.23
CA PRO A 351 -7.48 -7.73 13.71
C PRO A 351 -6.12 -8.42 13.95
N ASP A 352 -5.87 -8.86 15.19
CA ASP A 352 -4.57 -9.36 15.66
C ASP A 352 -4.23 -10.77 15.18
N ARG A 353 -5.20 -11.46 14.55
CA ARG A 353 -5.07 -12.87 14.13
C ARG A 353 -4.30 -12.98 12.82
N ARG A 354 -3.03 -12.58 12.84
CA ARG A 354 -2.09 -12.70 11.72
C ARG A 354 -0.79 -13.35 12.22
N GLU A 355 -0.26 -14.32 11.48
CA GLU A 355 1.10 -14.86 11.73
C GLU A 355 2.09 -14.21 10.75
N LEU A 356 3.18 -13.68 11.29
CA LEU A 356 4.34 -13.22 10.55
C LEU A 356 5.32 -14.37 10.36
N ARG A 357 5.87 -14.54 9.16
CA ARG A 357 6.93 -15.50 8.85
C ARG A 357 8.08 -14.85 8.07
N VAL A 358 9.31 -15.31 8.30
CA VAL A 358 10.50 -14.91 7.56
C VAL A 358 11.37 -16.13 7.29
N ALA A 359 11.69 -16.42 6.02
CA ALA A 359 12.48 -17.60 5.67
C ALA A 359 13.96 -17.45 6.11
N GLY A 360 14.55 -18.49 6.70
CA GLY A 360 15.85 -18.37 7.37
C GLY A 360 16.44 -19.69 7.87
N ARG A 361 17.45 -19.61 8.74
CA ARG A 361 18.06 -20.78 9.40
C ARG A 361 18.22 -20.63 10.90
N GLN A 362 18.17 -21.79 11.57
CA GLN A 362 18.66 -22.00 12.92
C GLN A 362 19.49 -23.30 12.93
N ASP A 363 20.68 -23.26 13.54
CA ASP A 363 21.62 -24.41 13.64
C ASP A 363 21.92 -25.09 12.28
N GLY A 364 22.03 -24.29 11.21
CA GLY A 364 22.25 -24.77 9.83
C GLY A 364 21.03 -25.41 9.15
N ARG A 365 19.91 -25.63 9.86
CA ARG A 365 18.66 -26.17 9.31
C ARG A 365 17.88 -25.04 8.62
N SER A 366 17.34 -25.30 7.43
CA SER A 366 16.44 -24.37 6.74
C SER A 366 14.99 -24.50 7.21
N GLY A 367 14.27 -23.38 7.16
CA GLY A 367 12.92 -23.26 7.64
C GLY A 367 12.47 -21.80 7.65
N PHE A 368 11.59 -21.45 8.56
CA PHE A 368 11.15 -20.07 8.75
C PHE A 368 11.07 -19.70 10.23
N TRP A 369 11.40 -18.45 10.52
CA TRP A 369 11.08 -17.80 11.78
C TRP A 369 9.61 -17.37 11.75
N HIS A 370 8.90 -17.49 12.86
CA HIS A 370 7.49 -17.09 12.95
C HIS A 370 7.08 -16.57 14.34
N LYS A 371 6.00 -15.79 14.36
CA LYS A 371 5.29 -15.33 15.57
C LYS A 371 3.91 -14.76 15.19
N ASP A 372 2.99 -14.66 16.14
CA ASP A 372 1.77 -13.87 15.94
C ASP A 372 2.11 -12.36 15.89
N LEU A 373 1.23 -11.57 15.26
CA LEU A 373 1.45 -10.14 14.92
C LEU A 373 2.03 -9.31 16.07
N ASN A 374 1.46 -9.48 17.26
CA ASN A 374 1.78 -8.70 18.46
C ASN A 374 2.74 -9.42 19.43
N ASP A 375 3.18 -10.65 19.12
CA ASP A 375 4.09 -11.39 20.01
C ASP A 375 5.48 -10.73 20.08
N PRO A 376 6.15 -10.73 21.24
CA PRO A 376 7.43 -10.04 21.42
C PRO A 376 8.66 -10.85 20.97
N ALA A 377 8.50 -12.12 20.58
CA ALA A 377 9.60 -13.04 20.31
C ALA A 377 9.31 -13.95 19.10
N TRP A 378 10.37 -14.38 18.42
CA TRP A 378 10.30 -15.27 17.26
C TRP A 378 10.64 -16.72 17.62
N SER A 379 9.80 -17.65 17.16
CA SER A 379 10.09 -19.10 17.13
C SER A 379 10.65 -19.51 15.77
N PHE A 380 11.24 -20.71 15.65
CA PHE A 380 11.75 -21.24 14.37
C PHE A 380 11.16 -22.62 14.06
N ALA A 381 10.54 -22.73 12.88
CA ALA A 381 10.01 -23.97 12.33
C ALA A 381 10.97 -24.50 11.24
N ALA A 382 11.67 -25.59 11.54
CA ALA A 382 12.55 -26.26 10.58
C ALA A 382 11.75 -27.10 9.58
N THR A 383 11.93 -26.86 8.28
CA THR A 383 11.21 -27.57 7.20
C THR A 383 12.13 -28.35 6.28
N GLY A 384 13.42 -28.01 6.23
CA GLY A 384 14.39 -28.61 5.30
C GLY A 384 14.21 -28.18 3.84
N ALA A 385 13.24 -27.32 3.54
CA ALA A 385 13.02 -26.78 2.20
C ALA A 385 14.18 -25.86 1.75
N PRO A 386 14.39 -25.65 0.44
CA PRO A 386 15.21 -24.56 -0.06
C PRO A 386 14.69 -23.20 0.45
N LEU A 387 15.59 -22.26 0.75
CA LEU A 387 15.18 -20.93 1.19
C LEU A 387 14.88 -20.03 -0.01
N PRO A 388 13.68 -19.43 -0.10
CA PRO A 388 13.39 -18.35 -1.06
C PRO A 388 14.09 -17.04 -0.64
N GLY A 389 14.16 -16.08 -1.56
CA GLY A 389 14.71 -14.74 -1.28
C GLY A 389 16.24 -14.68 -1.18
N ILE A 390 16.75 -13.48 -0.88
CA ILE A 390 18.19 -13.17 -0.82
C ILE A 390 18.64 -13.18 0.64
N PRO A 391 19.71 -13.91 1.03
CA PRO A 391 20.24 -13.89 2.41
C PRO A 391 20.63 -12.49 2.89
N LEU A 392 20.20 -12.11 4.10
CA LEU A 392 20.46 -10.79 4.68
C LEU A 392 21.48 -10.84 5.83
N LYS A 393 22.10 -9.70 6.14
CA LYS A 393 23.12 -9.61 7.20
C LYS A 393 22.57 -9.67 8.63
N ASN A 394 21.28 -9.34 8.81
CA ASN A 394 20.53 -9.31 10.08
C ASN A 394 21.39 -9.06 11.35
N PRO A 395 22.01 -7.87 11.51
CA PRO A 395 22.64 -7.51 12.77
C PRO A 395 21.60 -7.50 13.90
N PRO A 396 21.99 -7.84 15.15
CA PRO A 396 21.05 -7.85 16.29
C PRO A 396 20.70 -6.44 16.80
N ALA A 397 21.35 -5.40 16.28
CA ALA A 397 21.05 -4.01 16.56
C ALA A 397 20.18 -3.41 15.46
N GLU A 398 19.35 -2.45 15.82
CA GLU A 398 18.44 -1.73 14.94
C GLU A 398 19.18 -0.86 13.90
N ARG A 399 18.75 -0.89 12.63
CA ARG A 399 19.40 -0.18 11.50
C ARG A 399 18.43 0.57 10.56
N SER A 400 17.16 0.75 10.93
CA SER A 400 16.14 1.39 10.08
C SER A 400 16.51 2.81 9.62
N SER A 401 17.35 3.52 10.39
CA SER A 401 17.81 4.87 10.08
C SER A 401 19.07 4.93 9.19
N ASP A 402 19.78 3.82 8.97
CA ASP A 402 21.06 3.81 8.24
C ASP A 402 20.93 4.16 6.76
N THR A 403 19.84 3.71 6.11
CA THR A 403 19.54 4.05 4.72
C THR A 403 18.08 4.44 4.57
N LEU A 404 17.79 5.65 5.05
CA LEU A 404 16.58 6.38 4.73
C LEU A 404 16.73 7.07 3.38
N ALA A 405 15.68 7.03 2.57
CA ALA A 405 15.54 7.88 1.38
C ALA A 405 15.60 9.38 1.76
N PRO A 406 15.83 10.30 0.81
CA PRO A 406 15.66 11.73 1.05
C PRO A 406 14.26 12.04 1.62
N PRO A 407 14.09 13.05 2.48
CA PRO A 407 12.77 13.52 2.87
C PRO A 407 12.08 14.21 1.68
N ALA A 408 10.75 14.30 1.71
CA ALA A 408 9.97 14.95 0.66
C ALA A 408 10.44 16.41 0.41
N PRO A 409 10.45 16.90 -0.86
CA PRO A 409 11.05 18.20 -1.19
C PRO A 409 10.15 19.39 -0.78
N TRP A 410 8.86 19.16 -0.61
CA TRP A 410 7.84 20.19 -0.43
C TRP A 410 7.89 20.79 0.99
N ASN A 411 8.13 22.09 1.08
CA ASN A 411 8.17 22.83 2.33
C ASN A 411 7.14 23.95 2.25
N LEU A 412 6.01 23.76 2.90
CA LEU A 412 4.76 24.49 2.62
C LEU A 412 4.29 25.29 3.85
N SER A 413 3.54 26.37 3.63
CA SER A 413 2.96 27.16 4.72
C SER A 413 1.65 27.83 4.33
N ALA A 414 0.68 27.81 5.23
CA ALA A 414 -0.66 28.37 5.05
C ALA A 414 -0.97 29.39 6.15
N GLN A 415 -1.73 30.45 5.85
CA GLN A 415 -2.52 31.08 6.92
C GLN A 415 -3.62 30.11 7.34
N LEU A 416 -3.85 29.96 8.64
CA LEU A 416 -4.99 29.19 9.14
C LEU A 416 -6.25 30.05 8.98
N PRO A 417 -7.40 29.46 8.60
CA PRO A 417 -8.66 30.16 8.52
C PRO A 417 -9.12 30.62 9.91
N ALA A 418 -9.93 31.67 9.98
CA ALA A 418 -10.77 31.95 11.13
C ALA A 418 -11.81 30.83 11.30
N ARG A 419 -12.30 30.61 12.52
CA ARG A 419 -13.34 29.61 12.82
C ARG A 419 -14.67 30.26 13.18
N ASP A 420 -15.06 31.27 12.39
CA ASP A 420 -16.28 32.07 12.53
C ASP A 420 -17.39 31.73 11.50
N THR A 421 -17.12 30.84 10.54
CA THR A 421 -18.10 30.31 9.59
C THR A 421 -19.03 29.26 10.22
N LEU A 422 -20.23 29.10 9.61
CA LEU A 422 -21.20 28.04 9.95
C LEU A 422 -20.87 26.68 9.31
N ILE A 423 -20.01 26.67 8.30
CA ILE A 423 -19.49 25.47 7.64
C ILE A 423 -17.97 25.49 7.82
N ASP A 424 -17.45 24.40 8.37
CA ASP A 424 -16.03 24.15 8.57
C ASP A 424 -15.75 22.65 8.39
N ALA A 425 -14.48 22.26 8.48
CA ALA A 425 -14.05 20.88 8.28
C ALA A 425 -14.64 19.86 9.26
N GLU A 426 -15.13 20.30 10.43
CA GLU A 426 -15.79 19.43 11.40
C GLU A 426 -17.17 19.03 10.88
N LEU A 427 -17.97 20.01 10.46
CA LEU A 427 -19.28 19.76 9.85
C LEU A 427 -19.17 18.93 8.56
N LEU A 428 -18.15 19.14 7.73
CA LEU A 428 -17.96 18.35 6.50
C LEU A 428 -17.70 16.87 6.78
N VAL A 429 -16.97 16.55 7.84
CA VAL A 429 -16.71 15.17 8.29
C VAL A 429 -17.94 14.57 8.97
N GLU A 430 -18.60 15.30 9.88
CA GLU A 430 -19.78 14.81 10.60
C GLU A 430 -21.00 14.55 9.71
N ALA A 431 -21.21 15.40 8.69
CA ALA A 431 -22.39 15.36 7.82
C ALA A 431 -22.30 14.32 6.69
N GLN A 432 -21.23 13.52 6.62
CA GLN A 432 -20.95 12.58 5.52
C GLN A 432 -21.04 13.26 4.14
N VAL A 433 -20.65 14.54 4.05
CA VAL A 433 -20.48 15.20 2.76
C VAL A 433 -19.31 14.48 2.07
N PRO A 434 -19.48 13.90 0.87
CA PRO A 434 -18.42 13.14 0.23
C PRO A 434 -17.34 14.09 -0.31
N TYR A 435 -16.49 14.57 0.60
CA TYR A 435 -15.33 15.46 0.35
C TYR A 435 -14.26 14.83 -0.54
N SER A 436 -14.35 13.51 -0.73
CA SER A 436 -13.72 12.70 -1.76
C SER A 436 -14.14 13.12 -3.18
N ILE A 437 -15.44 13.31 -3.39
CA ILE A 437 -16.06 13.56 -4.70
C ILE A 437 -16.37 15.04 -4.92
N LEU A 438 -16.69 15.78 -3.86
CA LEU A 438 -17.04 17.20 -3.91
C LEU A 438 -15.82 18.07 -3.63
N ASP A 439 -15.35 18.75 -4.67
CA ASP A 439 -14.27 19.75 -4.59
C ASP A 439 -14.61 20.83 -3.53
N PRO A 440 -13.80 21.00 -2.47
CA PRO A 440 -14.03 22.02 -1.45
C PRO A 440 -14.12 23.46 -1.99
N ARG A 441 -13.56 23.74 -3.18
CA ARG A 441 -13.67 25.05 -3.86
C ARG A 441 -15.10 25.41 -4.23
N LEU A 442 -16.01 24.45 -4.35
CA LEU A 442 -17.45 24.72 -4.54
C LEU A 442 -18.07 25.46 -3.34
N LEU A 443 -17.47 25.35 -2.13
CA LEU A 443 -17.85 26.13 -0.96
C LEU A 443 -17.30 27.56 -1.04
N ASP A 444 -16.08 27.73 -1.55
CA ASP A 444 -15.50 29.05 -1.83
C ASP A 444 -16.34 29.82 -2.88
N GLU A 445 -16.74 29.13 -3.96
CA GLU A 445 -17.64 29.66 -5.01
C GLU A 445 -19.03 30.02 -4.49
N ALA A 446 -19.56 29.26 -3.52
CA ALA A 446 -20.80 29.58 -2.82
C ALA A 446 -20.66 30.75 -1.81
N GLY A 447 -19.46 31.34 -1.67
CA GLY A 447 -19.19 32.47 -0.78
C GLY A 447 -19.06 32.10 0.69
N LEU A 448 -18.82 30.81 1.01
CA LEU A 448 -18.77 30.26 2.37
C LEU A 448 -17.35 30.24 2.96
N HIS A 449 -16.43 31.05 2.42
CA HIS A 449 -15.03 31.10 2.84
C HIS A 449 -14.86 31.80 4.18
N ALA A 450 -14.02 31.24 5.05
CA ALA A 450 -13.55 31.92 6.25
C ALA A 450 -12.50 32.99 5.92
N GLY A 451 -12.47 34.08 6.69
CA GLY A 451 -11.37 35.05 6.62
C GLY A 451 -10.05 34.45 7.14
N PRO A 452 -8.87 35.00 6.78
CA PRO A 452 -7.61 34.54 7.33
C PRO A 452 -7.50 34.89 8.82
N SER A 453 -7.10 33.92 9.65
CA SER A 453 -6.68 34.20 11.03
C SER A 453 -5.26 34.76 11.08
N ALA A 454 -4.86 35.24 12.26
CA ALA A 454 -3.49 35.69 12.51
C ALA A 454 -2.51 34.53 12.86
N TYR A 455 -2.93 33.27 12.75
CA TYR A 455 -2.06 32.10 12.89
C TYR A 455 -1.58 31.59 11.52
N ARG A 456 -0.34 31.11 11.45
CA ARG A 456 0.25 30.50 10.24
C ARG A 456 0.75 29.10 10.53
N LEU A 457 0.31 28.11 9.77
CA LEU A 457 0.88 26.77 9.73
C LEU A 457 2.12 26.75 8.82
N SER A 458 3.17 26.04 9.22
CA SER A 458 4.27 25.64 8.35
C SER A 458 4.61 24.16 8.55
N VAL A 459 4.95 23.49 7.45
CA VAL A 459 5.26 22.06 7.38
C VAL A 459 6.54 21.88 6.58
N GLU A 460 7.58 21.39 7.24
CA GLU A 460 8.81 20.95 6.60
C GLU A 460 8.61 19.54 6.05
N HIS A 461 9.07 19.29 4.83
CA HIS A 461 8.97 17.98 4.16
C HIS A 461 7.55 17.39 4.15
N PHE A 462 6.56 18.20 3.74
CA PHE A 462 5.18 17.76 3.57
C PHE A 462 5.13 16.63 2.54
N ASP A 463 4.62 15.46 2.94
CA ASP A 463 4.37 14.32 2.06
C ASP A 463 2.87 13.98 2.11
N PRO A 464 2.14 13.95 0.98
CA PRO A 464 0.73 13.57 0.99
C PRO A 464 0.49 12.11 1.41
N ALA A 465 1.47 11.22 1.23
CA ALA A 465 1.36 9.81 1.63
C ALA A 465 1.57 9.58 3.14
N ALA A 466 2.11 10.56 3.87
CA ALA A 466 2.22 10.46 5.32
C ALA A 466 0.85 10.72 5.98
N THR A 467 0.45 9.85 6.91
CA THR A 467 -0.78 10.08 7.71
C THR A 467 -0.57 11.13 8.79
N THR A 468 0.61 11.18 9.40
CA THR A 468 0.96 12.09 10.50
C THR A 468 2.36 12.64 10.27
N ARG A 469 2.56 13.96 10.42
CA ARG A 469 3.91 14.56 10.44
C ARG A 469 4.01 15.71 11.46
N PRO A 470 5.21 16.01 12.00
CA PRO A 470 5.43 17.23 12.77
C PRO A 470 5.16 18.48 11.94
N ALA A 471 4.57 19.49 12.56
CA ALA A 471 4.34 20.80 11.95
C ALA A 471 4.47 21.92 13.01
N LYS A 472 4.42 23.17 12.57
CA LYS A 472 4.63 24.36 13.40
C LYS A 472 3.50 25.36 13.15
N VAL A 473 2.91 25.89 14.21
CA VAL A 473 1.99 27.04 14.11
C VAL A 473 2.67 28.27 14.68
N THR A 474 2.92 29.27 13.85
CA THR A 474 3.33 30.61 14.29
C THR A 474 2.10 31.38 14.76
N ALA A 475 2.18 31.89 15.99
CA ALA A 475 1.14 32.68 16.64
C ALA A 475 1.28 34.20 16.33
N PRO A 476 0.26 35.03 16.62
CA PRO A 476 0.27 36.46 16.28
C PRO A 476 1.37 37.27 16.98
N ASP A 477 1.93 36.75 18.08
CA ASP A 477 3.05 37.34 18.81
C ASP A 477 4.43 36.86 18.31
N GLY A 478 4.46 36.07 17.23
CA GLY A 478 5.66 35.52 16.61
C GLY A 478 6.22 34.26 17.28
N LYS A 479 5.66 33.77 18.40
CA LYS A 479 6.07 32.48 18.96
C LYS A 479 5.63 31.32 18.06
N THR A 480 6.32 30.19 18.18
CA THR A 480 6.00 28.96 17.45
C THR A 480 5.50 27.88 18.40
N ILE A 481 4.34 27.31 18.08
CA ILE A 481 3.69 26.19 18.75
C ILE A 481 3.99 24.91 17.96
N PRO A 482 4.66 23.91 18.54
CA PRO A 482 4.79 22.58 17.94
C PRO A 482 3.45 21.85 17.89
N VAL A 483 3.09 21.33 16.72
CA VAL A 483 1.85 20.58 16.48
C VAL A 483 2.13 19.31 15.65
N LEU A 484 1.17 18.42 15.55
CA LEU A 484 1.14 17.39 14.51
C LEU A 484 0.11 17.78 13.44
N LEU A 485 0.44 17.51 12.18
CA LEU A 485 -0.49 17.59 11.05
C LEU A 485 -0.86 16.17 10.59
N HIS A 486 -2.13 15.85 10.74
CA HIS A 486 -2.73 14.61 10.25
C HIS A 486 -3.39 14.83 8.88
N THR A 487 -3.30 13.86 7.98
CA THR A 487 -4.01 13.86 6.69
C THR A 487 -4.45 12.47 6.26
N ALA A 488 -5.53 12.40 5.49
CA ALA A 488 -5.88 11.27 4.64
C ALA A 488 -6.17 11.77 3.21
N ASP A 489 -5.87 10.96 2.21
CA ASP A 489 -6.21 11.21 0.80
C ASP A 489 -7.57 10.61 0.50
N GLY A 490 -8.43 11.37 -0.18
CA GLY A 490 -9.81 10.96 -0.43
C GLY A 490 -9.92 9.90 -1.54
N LEU A 491 -11.02 9.16 -1.54
CA LEU A 491 -11.55 8.54 -2.76
C LEU A 491 -11.66 9.60 -3.87
N ARG A 492 -11.30 9.27 -5.12
CA ARG A 492 -11.31 10.20 -6.26
C ARG A 492 -11.92 9.49 -7.48
N LEU A 493 -12.64 10.23 -8.31
CA LEU A 493 -13.31 9.67 -9.51
C LEU A 493 -12.45 9.70 -10.78
N GLY A 494 -11.31 10.39 -10.77
CA GLY A 494 -10.45 10.56 -11.94
C GLY A 494 -8.97 10.43 -11.58
N PRO A 495 -8.12 10.03 -12.55
CA PRO A 495 -6.70 9.77 -12.33
C PRO A 495 -5.88 11.06 -12.16
N ARG A 496 -4.82 11.01 -11.34
CA ARG A 496 -3.83 12.09 -11.16
C ARG A 496 -2.41 11.56 -10.94
N GLY A 497 -1.40 12.44 -10.99
CA GLY A 497 -0.01 12.09 -10.73
C GLY A 497 0.28 11.74 -9.26
N THR A 498 1.35 10.96 -9.03
CA THR A 498 1.95 10.67 -7.71
C THR A 498 2.48 11.94 -7.04
N GLY A 499 2.49 11.98 -5.70
CA GLY A 499 3.00 13.13 -4.95
C GLY A 499 2.21 14.42 -5.17
N LEU A 500 2.91 15.56 -5.25
CA LEU A 500 2.33 16.87 -5.54
C LEU A 500 2.89 17.44 -6.85
N ASP A 501 2.02 18.12 -7.58
CA ASP A 501 2.22 18.78 -8.87
C ASP A 501 1.50 20.15 -8.84
N ASP A 502 1.26 20.78 -10.00
CA ASP A 502 0.52 22.06 -10.06
C ASP A 502 -1.01 21.91 -9.88
N GLN A 503 -1.53 20.68 -9.77
CA GLN A 503 -2.95 20.38 -9.57
C GLN A 503 -3.24 20.06 -8.09
N PRO A 504 -4.00 20.91 -7.37
CA PRO A 504 -4.24 20.75 -5.93
C PRO A 504 -4.65 19.32 -5.54
N ARG A 505 -3.89 18.68 -4.66
CA ARG A 505 -4.31 17.46 -3.97
C ARG A 505 -5.14 17.88 -2.76
N HIS A 506 -6.45 17.64 -2.83
CA HIS A 506 -7.38 17.86 -1.74
C HIS A 506 -7.25 16.73 -0.72
N LEU A 507 -7.07 17.08 0.56
CA LEU A 507 -6.87 16.13 1.65
C LEU A 507 -7.73 16.56 2.85
N VAL A 508 -8.32 15.61 3.56
CA VAL A 508 -8.89 15.87 4.90
C VAL A 508 -7.81 15.68 5.96
N GLY A 509 -7.92 16.37 7.08
CA GLY A 509 -6.88 16.34 8.10
C GLY A 509 -7.29 16.93 9.44
N ALA A 510 -6.31 17.04 10.33
CA ALA A 510 -6.46 17.74 11.59
C ALA A 510 -5.12 18.29 12.07
N ILE A 511 -5.18 19.37 12.85
CA ILE A 511 -4.03 19.88 13.62
C ILE A 511 -4.19 19.39 15.05
N GLU A 512 -3.26 18.57 15.52
CA GLU A 512 -3.20 18.10 16.91
C GLU A 512 -2.18 18.91 17.72
N VAL A 513 -2.59 19.35 18.91
CA VAL A 513 -1.65 19.71 19.99
C VAL A 513 -1.24 18.42 20.72
N PRO A 514 0.06 18.06 20.75
CA PRO A 514 0.53 16.84 21.40
C PRO A 514 0.06 16.74 22.86
N ARG A 515 -0.43 15.56 23.27
CA ARG A 515 -1.16 15.35 24.54
C ARG A 515 -0.53 16.04 25.75
N ALA A 516 0.78 15.86 25.97
CA ALA A 516 1.51 16.45 27.10
C ALA A 516 1.55 17.99 27.07
N ALA A 517 1.65 18.61 25.87
CA ALA A 517 1.59 20.06 25.72
C ALA A 517 0.16 20.57 25.93
N TYR A 518 -0.85 19.86 25.41
CA TYR A 518 -2.26 20.19 25.60
C TYR A 518 -2.67 20.18 27.08
N ASP A 519 -2.26 19.16 27.85
CA ASP A 519 -2.57 19.05 29.27
C ASP A 519 -1.81 20.09 30.11
N ALA A 520 -0.59 20.46 29.70
CA ALA A 520 0.24 21.48 30.37
C ALA A 520 -0.05 22.94 29.95
N ARG A 521 -0.93 23.17 28.96
CA ARG A 521 -1.08 24.47 28.25
C ARG A 521 -1.30 25.69 29.13
N GLY A 522 -1.87 25.54 30.33
CA GLY A 522 -2.08 26.65 31.27
C GLY A 522 -0.78 27.35 31.74
N ALA A 523 0.39 26.75 31.48
CA ALA A 523 1.70 27.36 31.69
C ALA A 523 2.24 28.16 30.48
N ASP A 524 1.65 28.02 29.29
CA ASP A 524 1.98 28.80 28.09
C ASP A 524 0.73 29.56 27.59
N PRO A 525 0.59 30.86 27.90
CA PRO A 525 -0.54 31.68 27.46
C PRO A 525 -0.75 31.72 25.94
N THR A 526 0.29 31.42 25.15
CA THR A 526 0.23 31.39 23.68
C THR A 526 -0.47 30.13 23.19
N LEU A 527 -0.10 28.98 23.76
CA LEU A 527 -0.73 27.70 23.48
C LEU A 527 -2.15 27.66 24.04
N ASP A 528 -2.40 28.18 25.25
CA ASP A 528 -3.76 28.25 25.79
C ASP A 528 -4.66 29.13 24.93
N ALA A 529 -4.19 30.29 24.44
CA ALA A 529 -4.94 31.11 23.50
C ALA A 529 -5.22 30.38 22.17
N PHE A 530 -4.21 29.73 21.57
CA PHE A 530 -4.43 28.94 20.35
C PHE A 530 -5.45 27.81 20.54
N VAL A 531 -5.36 27.07 21.65
CA VAL A 531 -6.30 26.00 21.99
C VAL A 531 -7.70 26.55 22.24
N ARG A 532 -7.84 27.59 23.06
CA ARG A 532 -9.14 28.17 23.43
C ARG A 532 -9.83 28.85 22.25
N ASP A 533 -9.09 29.70 21.51
CA ASP A 533 -9.67 30.65 20.56
C ASP A 533 -9.68 30.12 19.12
N TRP A 534 -8.63 29.43 18.66
CA TRP A 534 -8.60 28.83 17.31
C TRP A 534 -9.08 27.38 17.29
N SER A 535 -8.60 26.55 18.23
CA SER A 535 -8.99 25.13 18.34
C SER A 535 -10.37 24.92 18.99
N ARG A 536 -11.09 26.01 19.34
CA ARG A 536 -12.38 26.02 20.06
C ARG A 536 -12.38 25.14 21.34
N GLY A 537 -11.23 24.98 21.99
CA GLY A 537 -11.03 24.13 23.15
C GLY A 537 -10.74 22.64 22.86
N LYS A 538 -10.65 22.22 21.59
CA LYS A 538 -10.27 20.85 21.22
C LYS A 538 -8.75 20.64 21.23
N ARG A 539 -8.33 19.38 21.41
CA ARG A 539 -6.94 18.92 21.29
C ARG A 539 -6.54 18.62 19.84
N VAL A 540 -7.48 18.04 19.09
CA VAL A 540 -7.38 17.71 17.67
C VAL A 540 -8.41 18.58 16.97
N ALA A 541 -7.97 19.39 16.01
CA ALA A 541 -8.80 20.38 15.33
C ALA A 541 -8.97 19.98 13.86
N PRO A 542 -10.14 19.49 13.42
CA PRO A 542 -10.40 19.14 12.03
C PRO A 542 -10.08 20.30 11.09
N ILE A 543 -9.47 19.98 9.94
CA ILE A 543 -9.25 20.89 8.80
C ILE A 543 -9.43 20.12 7.49
N THR A 544 -9.76 20.84 6.43
CA THR A 544 -9.52 20.41 5.06
C THR A 544 -8.32 21.18 4.52
N LEU A 545 -7.57 20.60 3.60
CA LEU A 545 -6.45 21.28 2.97
C LEU A 545 -6.31 20.93 1.50
N SER A 546 -5.55 21.74 0.77
CA SER A 546 -5.28 21.57 -0.65
C SER A 546 -3.83 21.97 -0.91
N ALA A 547 -3.02 21.05 -1.41
CA ALA A 547 -1.58 21.25 -1.62
C ALA A 547 -1.18 21.10 -3.09
N THR A 548 -0.30 21.97 -3.57
CA THR A 548 0.47 21.82 -4.82
C THR A 548 1.94 21.60 -4.48
N ASP A 549 2.81 21.45 -5.47
CA ASP A 549 4.26 21.40 -5.26
C ASP A 549 4.86 22.72 -4.73
N HIS A 550 4.07 23.80 -4.63
CA HIS A 550 4.52 25.14 -4.23
C HIS A 550 3.60 25.87 -3.23
N ASP A 551 2.36 25.44 -3.00
CA ASP A 551 1.37 26.12 -2.15
C ASP A 551 0.59 25.14 -1.24
N LEU A 552 0.03 25.68 -0.15
CA LEU A 552 -0.83 24.98 0.79
C LEU A 552 -1.95 25.90 1.28
N VAL A 553 -3.19 25.52 0.96
CA VAL A 553 -4.41 26.17 1.45
C VAL A 553 -5.03 25.31 2.55
N VAL A 554 -5.53 25.92 3.62
CA VAL A 554 -6.24 25.27 4.74
C VAL A 554 -7.62 25.92 4.90
N ARG A 555 -8.66 25.12 5.10
CA ARG A 555 -10.06 25.53 5.35
C ARG A 555 -10.67 24.69 6.49
#